data_AF-A0A1W9L9A1-F1
#
_entry.id   AF-A0A1W9L9A1-F1
#
_cell.length_a   1.000
_cell.length_b   1.000
_cell.length_c   1.000
_cell.angle_alpha   90.00
_cell.angle_beta   90.00
_cell.angle_gamma   90.00
#
_symmetry.space_group_name_H-M   'P 1'
#
loop_
_entity.id
_entity.type
_entity.pdbx_description
1 polymer ?
#
loop_
_entity_poly.entity_id
_entity_poly.type
_entity_poly.pdbx_seq_one_letter_code
_entity_poly.pdbx_strand_id
1 'polypeptide(L)'
;MQTPFDILNIGETATDAEIKSAYLQKVKQYTPEQAPEQFQIIRKAFEKIQNHRQRLSYQLFESESPKINELLTRSLQIQAEQPQRPPEDLFVQALANSLSRIKGN
;
A
#
# COMPACT_ATOMS: atom_id res chain seq x y z
N MET A 1 6.38 5.86 14.63
CA MET A 1 6.91 7.15 14.12
C MET A 1 5.75 7.95 13.53
N GLN A 2 5.82 9.28 13.38
CA GLN A 2 4.72 10.01 12.70
C GLN A 2 4.71 9.69 11.22
N THR A 3 3.54 9.31 10.69
CA THR A 3 3.35 9.07 9.27
C THR A 3 3.20 10.40 8.51
N PRO A 4 3.41 10.42 7.18
CA PRO A 4 3.10 11.57 6.36
C PRO A 4 1.63 12.02 6.47
N PHE A 5 0.72 11.10 6.73
CA PHE A 5 -0.70 11.37 6.94
C PHE A 5 -0.94 12.10 8.27
N ASP A 6 -0.26 11.70 9.34
CA ASP A 6 -0.32 12.39 10.64
C ASP A 6 0.23 13.82 10.53
N ILE A 7 1.34 14.01 9.82
CA ILE A 7 1.97 15.32 9.62
C ILE A 7 1.02 16.28 8.89
N LEU A 8 0.30 15.78 7.89
CA LEU A 8 -0.70 16.54 7.12
C LEU A 8 -2.07 16.59 7.80
N ASN A 9 -2.26 15.84 8.89
CA ASN A 9 -3.50 15.72 9.66
C ASN A 9 -4.70 15.27 8.82
N ILE A 10 -4.50 14.20 8.05
CA ILE A 10 -5.47 13.59 7.13
C ILE A 10 -5.54 12.09 7.36
N GLY A 11 -6.63 11.45 6.92
CA GLY A 11 -6.75 9.99 6.96
C GLY A 11 -5.90 9.29 5.88
N GLU A 12 -5.54 8.04 6.13
CA GLU A 12 -4.78 7.21 5.17
C GLU A 12 -5.54 6.96 3.85
N THR A 13 -6.87 7.06 3.89
CA THR A 13 -7.75 6.91 2.72
C THR A 13 -7.98 8.22 1.97
N ALA A 14 -7.26 9.30 2.31
CA ALA A 14 -7.42 10.60 1.67
C ALA A 14 -7.08 10.57 0.17
N THR A 15 -7.90 11.25 -0.61
CA THR A 15 -7.73 11.44 -2.05
C THR A 15 -6.63 12.47 -2.35
N ASP A 16 -6.13 12.45 -3.58
CA ASP A 16 -5.09 13.39 -4.06
C ASP A 16 -5.50 14.86 -3.85
N ALA A 17 -6.80 15.14 -4.04
CA ALA A 17 -7.37 16.47 -3.85
C ALA A 17 -7.32 16.89 -2.36
N GLU A 18 -7.69 15.99 -1.46
CA GLU A 18 -7.66 16.24 -0.01
C GLU A 18 -6.22 16.44 0.47
N ILE A 19 -5.29 15.59 0.05
CA ILE A 19 -3.86 15.69 0.38
C ILE A 19 -3.30 17.06 -0.06
N LYS A 20 -3.60 17.45 -1.31
CA LYS A 20 -3.15 18.75 -1.85
C LYS A 20 -3.76 19.92 -1.10
N SER A 21 -5.05 19.83 -0.74
CA SER A 21 -5.73 20.88 0.02
C SER A 21 -5.14 21.06 1.42
N ALA A 22 -4.86 19.95 2.13
CA ALA A 22 -4.26 19.95 3.45
C ALA A 22 -2.82 20.51 3.42
N TYR A 23 -2.03 20.14 2.41
CA TYR A 23 -0.71 20.71 2.19
C TYR A 23 -0.77 22.23 2.01
N LEU A 24 -1.67 22.74 1.16
CA LEU A 24 -1.82 24.18 0.95
C LEU A 24 -2.25 24.92 2.22
N GLN A 25 -3.14 24.34 3.03
CA GLN A 25 -3.52 24.92 4.32
C GLN A 25 -2.34 24.99 5.29
N LYS A 26 -1.57 23.90 5.40
CA LYS A 26 -0.37 23.82 6.25
C LYS A 26 0.72 24.79 5.81
N VAL A 27 0.96 24.96 4.50
CA VAL A 27 1.95 25.92 3.98
C VAL A 27 1.54 27.37 4.25
N LYS A 28 0.23 27.67 4.21
CA LYS A 28 -0.28 29.00 4.61
C LYS A 28 -0.07 29.28 6.09
N GLN A 29 -0.18 28.26 6.94
CA GLN A 29 0.02 28.36 8.38
C GLN A 29 1.50 28.40 8.79
N TYR A 30 2.34 27.65 8.09
CA TYR A 30 3.78 27.52 8.32
C TYR A 30 4.52 28.00 7.07
N THR A 31 4.64 29.32 6.95
CA THR A 31 5.35 29.94 5.83
C THR A 31 6.85 29.64 5.91
N PRO A 32 7.55 29.54 4.77
CA PRO A 32 8.99 29.24 4.74
C PRO A 32 9.84 30.29 5.45
N GLU A 33 9.37 31.55 5.52
CA GLU A 33 10.06 32.64 6.21
C GLU A 33 9.88 32.58 7.73
N GLN A 34 8.71 32.16 8.22
CA GLN A 34 8.41 32.14 9.66
C GLN A 34 8.82 30.81 10.33
N ALA A 35 8.68 29.69 9.63
CA ALA A 35 8.89 28.35 10.19
C ALA A 35 9.54 27.40 9.17
N PRO A 36 10.81 27.63 8.78
CA PRO A 36 11.48 26.86 7.72
C PRO A 36 11.58 25.36 8.04
N GLU A 37 11.81 24.99 9.30
CA GLU A 37 11.90 23.58 9.71
C GLU A 37 10.56 22.86 9.55
N GLN A 38 9.47 23.48 10.03
CA GLN A 38 8.12 22.92 9.91
C GLN A 38 7.70 22.81 8.44
N PHE A 39 8.00 23.83 7.63
CA PHE A 39 7.75 23.81 6.21
C PHE A 39 8.46 22.62 5.52
N GLN A 40 9.73 22.36 5.87
CA GLN A 40 10.45 21.21 5.33
C GLN A 40 9.81 19.87 5.72
N ILE A 41 9.35 19.72 6.97
CA ILE A 41 8.67 18.51 7.44
C ILE A 41 7.38 18.28 6.65
N ILE A 42 6.55 19.32 6.52
CA ILE A 42 5.29 19.29 5.77
C ILE A 42 5.53 18.96 4.30
N ARG A 43 6.54 19.59 3.68
CA ARG A 43 6.90 19.35 2.28
C ARG A 43 7.36 17.92 2.05
N LYS A 44 8.26 17.40 2.89
CA LYS A 44 8.73 16.00 2.80
C LYS A 44 7.59 15.00 2.97
N ALA A 45 6.66 15.27 3.88
CA ALA A 45 5.48 14.42 4.04
C ALA A 45 4.62 14.43 2.77
N PHE A 46 4.33 15.60 2.20
CA PHE A 46 3.57 15.71 0.97
C PHE A 46 4.24 15.00 -0.21
N GLU A 47 5.55 15.18 -0.41
CA GLU A 47 6.30 14.54 -1.50
C GLU A 47 6.25 12.99 -1.45
N LYS A 48 6.02 12.40 -0.26
CA LYS A 48 5.87 10.95 -0.09
C LYS A 48 4.50 10.40 -0.46
N ILE A 49 3.44 11.21 -0.43
CA ILE A 49 2.06 10.74 -0.61
C ILE A 49 1.24 11.50 -1.65
N GLN A 50 1.85 12.47 -2.35
CA GLN A 50 1.15 13.40 -3.26
C GLN A 50 0.36 12.68 -4.36
N ASN A 51 0.89 11.60 -4.95
CA ASN A 51 0.24 10.86 -6.02
C ASN A 51 0.07 9.39 -5.64
N HIS A 52 -0.84 8.69 -6.32
CA HIS A 52 -1.08 7.26 -6.10
C HIS A 52 0.20 6.39 -6.14
N ARG A 53 1.10 6.63 -7.11
CA ARG A 53 2.37 5.89 -7.21
C ARG A 53 3.27 6.11 -5.99
N GLN A 54 3.31 7.33 -5.46
CA GLN A 54 4.10 7.67 -4.27
C GLN A 54 3.49 7.04 -3.02
N ARG A 55 2.15 7.06 -2.89
CA ARG A 55 1.45 6.35 -1.81
C ARG A 55 1.73 4.85 -1.83
N LEU A 56 1.70 4.22 -3.00
CA LEU A 56 2.04 2.80 -3.13
C LEU A 56 3.48 2.54 -2.73
N SER A 57 4.43 3.38 -3.19
CA SER A 57 5.83 3.28 -2.77
C SER A 57 5.99 3.43 -1.27
N TYR A 58 5.32 4.42 -0.67
CA TYR A 58 5.33 4.64 0.77
C TYR A 58 4.77 3.42 1.53
N GLN A 59 3.64 2.88 1.10
CA GLN A 59 3.01 1.69 1.69
C GLN A 59 3.82 0.39 1.49
N LEU A 60 4.65 0.30 0.46
CA LEU A 60 5.44 -0.90 0.20
C LEU A 60 6.81 -0.88 0.90
N PHE A 61 7.41 0.31 1.04
CA PHE A 61 8.80 0.43 1.44
C PHE A 61 9.03 1.25 2.72
N GLU A 62 8.08 2.09 3.12
CA GLU A 62 8.25 3.04 4.23
C GLU A 62 7.22 2.89 5.35
N SER A 63 6.08 2.24 5.11
CA SER A 63 5.19 1.84 6.20
C SER A 63 5.87 0.79 7.07
N GLU A 64 5.73 0.91 8.39
CA GLU A 64 6.29 -0.06 9.33
C GLU A 64 5.94 -1.49 8.87
N SER A 65 6.97 -2.32 8.68
CA SER A 65 6.77 -3.72 8.30
C SER A 65 5.75 -4.35 9.24
N PRO A 66 4.77 -5.11 8.72
CA PRO A 66 3.76 -5.76 9.55
C PRO A 66 4.48 -6.53 10.65
N LYS A 67 4.05 -6.33 11.89
CA LYS A 67 4.66 -6.98 13.05
C LYS A 67 4.65 -8.49 12.81
N ILE A 68 5.70 -9.19 13.24
CA ILE A 68 5.81 -10.65 13.05
C ILE A 68 4.53 -11.36 13.49
N ASN A 69 3.89 -10.92 14.58
CA ASN A 69 2.63 -11.48 15.07
C ASN A 69 1.45 -11.31 14.09
N GLU A 70 1.36 -10.19 13.39
CA GLU A 70 0.34 -9.98 12.35
C GLU A 70 0.61 -10.86 11.13
N LEU A 71 1.88 -10.98 10.73
CA LEU A 71 2.29 -11.91 9.67
C LEU A 71 1.97 -13.37 10.04
N LEU A 72 2.24 -13.76 11.29
CA LEU A 72 1.99 -15.10 11.79
C LEU A 72 0.50 -15.38 11.89
N THR A 73 -0.30 -14.40 12.32
CA THR A 73 -1.76 -14.52 12.36
C THR A 73 -2.33 -14.68 10.94
N ARG A 74 -1.86 -13.87 9.99
CA ARG A 74 -2.30 -13.94 8.59
C ARG A 74 -1.86 -15.24 7.91
N SER A 75 -0.65 -15.74 8.18
CA SER A 75 -0.19 -17.02 7.62
C SER A 75 -0.94 -18.22 8.20
N LEU A 76 -1.27 -18.19 9.50
CA LEU A 76 -2.13 -19.19 10.13
C LEU A 76 -3.59 -19.10 9.65
N GLN A 77 -4.10 -17.90 9.34
CA GLN A 77 -5.42 -17.74 8.69
C GLN A 77 -5.43 -18.26 7.26
N ILE A 78 -4.36 -18.03 6.48
CA ILE A 78 -4.18 -18.66 5.15
C ILE A 78 -4.16 -20.20 5.28
N GLN A 79 -3.71 -20.76 6.42
CA GLN A 79 -3.81 -22.20 6.66
C GLN A 79 -5.22 -22.68 7.07
N ALA A 80 -6.12 -21.79 7.51
CA ALA A 80 -7.53 -22.13 7.71
C ALA A 80 -8.25 -22.25 6.36
N GLU A 81 -7.86 -21.44 5.37
CA GLU A 81 -8.18 -21.62 3.96
C GLU A 81 -7.07 -22.43 3.27
N GLN A 82 -6.86 -23.68 3.71
CA GLN A 82 -5.95 -24.61 3.05
C GLN A 82 -6.10 -24.49 1.53
N PRO A 83 -5.03 -24.33 0.73
CA PRO A 83 -5.11 -24.63 -0.69
C PRO A 83 -5.51 -26.10 -0.78
N GLN A 84 -6.80 -26.35 -0.89
CA GLN A 84 -7.34 -27.69 -1.01
C GLN A 84 -6.65 -28.29 -2.23
N ARG A 85 -5.95 -29.41 -2.03
CA ARG A 85 -5.44 -30.21 -3.13
C ARG A 85 -6.61 -30.35 -4.11
N PRO A 86 -6.50 -29.86 -5.36
CA PRO A 86 -7.61 -29.93 -6.28
C PRO A 86 -8.01 -31.41 -6.39
N PRO A 87 -9.32 -31.71 -6.44
CA PRO A 87 -9.79 -33.07 -6.62
C PRO A 87 -9.13 -33.67 -7.86
N GLU A 88 -8.80 -34.95 -7.79
CA GLU A 88 -8.02 -35.65 -8.81
C GLU A 88 -8.59 -35.43 -10.22
N ASP A 89 -9.92 -35.44 -10.35
CA ASP A 89 -10.63 -35.20 -11.59
C ASP A 89 -10.31 -33.83 -12.23
N LEU A 90 -10.25 -32.77 -11.42
CA LEU A 90 -9.98 -31.42 -11.88
C LEU A 90 -8.52 -31.29 -12.32
N PHE A 91 -7.60 -31.94 -11.61
CA PHE A 91 -6.19 -31.99 -11.99
C PHE A 91 -5.97 -32.78 -13.30
N VAL A 92 -6.63 -33.93 -13.45
CA VAL A 92 -6.57 -34.75 -14.67
C VAL A 92 -7.17 -34.00 -15.86
N GLN A 93 -8.29 -33.29 -15.69
CA GLN A 93 -8.88 -32.46 -16.73
C GLN A 93 -7.96 -31.32 -17.18
N ALA A 94 -7.30 -30.63 -16.23
CA ALA A 94 -6.34 -29.57 -16.56
C ALA A 94 -5.13 -30.10 -17.37
N LEU A 95 -4.62 -31.29 -17.02
CA LEU A 95 -3.56 -31.96 -17.77
C LEU A 95 -4.01 -32.40 -19.17
N ALA A 96 -5.22 -32.95 -19.31
CA ALA A 96 -5.75 -33.31 -20.61
C ALA A 96 -5.92 -32.09 -21.53
N ASN A 97 -6.36 -30.96 -20.98
CA ASN A 97 -6.53 -29.71 -21.69
C ASN A 97 -5.20 -29.06 -22.11
N SER A 98 -4.12 -29.24 -21.33
CA SER A 98 -2.81 -28.74 -21.71
C SER A 98 -2.19 -29.58 -22.82
N LEU A 99 -2.39 -30.90 -22.81
CA LEU A 99 -1.90 -31.81 -23.84
C LEU A 99 -2.67 -31.68 -25.17
N SER A 100 -3.99 -31.43 -25.12
CA SER A 100 -4.78 -31.18 -26.34
C SER A 100 -4.42 -29.86 -27.01
N ARG A 101 -4.03 -28.84 -26.22
CA ARG A 101 -3.51 -27.57 -26.73
C ARG A 101 -2.17 -27.71 -27.47
N ILE A 102 -1.37 -28.72 -27.14
CA ILE A 102 -0.09 -28.99 -27.81
C ILE A 102 -0.27 -29.73 -29.15
N LYS A 103 -1.38 -30.46 -29.34
CA LYS A 103 -1.69 -31.17 -30.60
C LYS A 103 -2.41 -30.31 -31.65
N GLY A 104 -2.75 -29.07 -31.33
CA GLY A 104 -3.34 -28.11 -32.25
C GLY A 104 -2.30 -27.10 -32.75
N ASN A 105 -1.31 -27.57 -33.53
CA ASN A 105 -0.48 -26.75 -34.41
C ASN A 105 0.08 -27.63 -35.53
#